data_AF-A0A6B9Z7A4-F1
#
_entry.id   AF-A0A6B9Z7A4-F1
#
_cell.length_a   1.000
_cell.length_b   1.000
_cell.length_c   1.000
_cell.angle_alpha   90.00
_cell.angle_beta   90.00
_cell.angle_gamma   90.00
#
_symmetry.space_group_name_H-M   'P 1'
#
loop_
_entity.id
_entity.type
_entity.pdbx_description
1 polymer ?
#
loop_
_entity_poly.entity_id
_entity_poly.type
_entity_poly.pdbx_seq_one_letter_code
_entity_poly.pdbx_strand_id
1 'polypeptide(L)'
;MKKVFTATLLFTEAWCWLGVARLLLVFMPFRKIVPLLGDSIPADPTAPVTKTIRPQRIRAAIRRAAACAPWRTKCFEQALAGKLMLRYRKLPGVVFFGVNKNGNKMNAHAWLECNGIIVTGHTGIDEYTVIARFKS
;
A
#
# COMPACT_ATOMS: atom_id res chain seq x y z
N MET A 1 -18.08 10.97 -20.41
CA MET A 1 -18.70 9.99 -19.49
C MET A 1 -17.80 8.81 -19.07
N LYS A 2 -16.87 8.30 -19.91
CA LYS A 2 -15.98 7.15 -19.58
C LYS A 2 -15.09 7.32 -18.33
N LYS A 3 -14.61 8.54 -18.01
CA LYS A 3 -13.70 8.80 -16.88
C LYS A 3 -14.36 8.61 -15.50
N VAL A 4 -15.66 8.88 -15.38
CA VAL A 4 -16.40 8.81 -14.10
C VAL A 4 -16.61 7.36 -13.69
N PHE A 5 -17.02 6.49 -14.63
CA PHE A 5 -17.16 5.06 -14.40
C PHE A 5 -15.88 4.40 -13.91
N THR A 6 -14.73 4.72 -14.51
CA THR A 6 -13.45 4.16 -14.05
C THR A 6 -13.08 4.64 -12.63
N ALA A 7 -13.45 5.85 -12.25
CA ALA A 7 -13.15 6.38 -10.91
C ALA A 7 -14.01 5.73 -9.82
N THR A 8 -15.31 5.51 -10.10
CA THR A 8 -16.21 4.80 -9.18
C THR A 8 -15.82 3.33 -9.08
N LEU A 9 -15.44 2.68 -10.19
CA LEU A 9 -14.98 1.29 -10.20
C LEU A 9 -13.67 1.11 -9.41
N LEU A 10 -12.73 2.05 -9.53
CA LEU A 10 -11.52 2.06 -8.73
C LEU A 10 -11.81 2.23 -7.23
N PHE A 11 -12.82 3.03 -6.89
CA PHE A 11 -13.23 3.23 -5.50
C PHE A 11 -13.85 1.97 -4.90
N THR A 12 -14.80 1.34 -5.60
CA THR A 12 -15.42 0.09 -5.13
C THR A 12 -14.39 -1.02 -5.01
N GLU A 13 -13.47 -1.12 -5.96
CA GLU A 13 -12.36 -2.06 -5.90
C GLU A 13 -11.43 -1.78 -4.72
N ALA A 14 -11.02 -0.52 -4.50
CA ALA A 14 -10.19 -0.15 -3.35
C ALA A 14 -10.90 -0.44 -2.02
N TRP A 15 -12.21 -0.24 -1.96
CA TRP A 15 -13.04 -0.56 -0.81
C TRP A 15 -13.07 -2.06 -0.51
N CYS A 16 -13.35 -2.87 -1.54
CA CYS A 16 -13.32 -4.33 -1.43
C CYS A 16 -11.94 -4.81 -0.98
N TRP A 17 -10.86 -4.32 -1.58
CA TRP A 17 -9.50 -4.69 -1.17
C TRP A 17 -9.12 -4.23 0.23
N LEU A 18 -9.62 -3.08 0.70
CA LEU A 18 -9.45 -2.66 2.10
C LEU A 18 -10.18 -3.60 3.07
N GLY A 19 -11.40 -4.00 2.73
CA GLY A 19 -12.16 -5.00 3.48
C GLY A 19 -11.43 -6.34 3.53
N VAL A 20 -10.94 -6.82 2.38
CA VAL A 20 -10.15 -8.05 2.27
C VAL A 20 -8.84 -7.94 3.05
N ALA A 21 -8.10 -6.83 2.92
CA ALA A 21 -6.85 -6.59 3.66
C ALA A 21 -7.08 -6.64 5.17
N ARG A 22 -8.16 -6.01 5.65
CA ARG A 22 -8.57 -6.06 7.06
C ARG A 22 -8.94 -7.48 7.48
N LEU A 23 -9.75 -8.18 6.69
CA LEU A 23 -10.16 -9.55 6.98
C LEU A 23 -8.93 -10.46 7.05
N LEU A 24 -8.01 -10.37 6.10
CA LEU A 24 -6.74 -11.10 6.11
C LEU A 24 -5.92 -10.78 7.37
N LEU A 25 -5.83 -9.51 7.78
CA LEU A 25 -5.06 -9.10 8.95
C LEU A 25 -5.69 -9.51 10.29
N VAL A 26 -7.02 -9.61 10.35
CA VAL A 26 -7.75 -10.05 11.54
C VAL A 26 -7.79 -11.57 11.64
N PHE A 27 -8.01 -12.27 10.54
CA PHE A 27 -8.17 -13.72 10.52
C PHE A 27 -6.86 -14.48 10.33
N MET A 28 -5.82 -13.88 9.73
CA MET A 28 -4.59 -14.58 9.39
C MET A 28 -3.37 -13.95 10.08
N PRO A 29 -2.42 -14.78 10.56
CA PRO A 29 -1.17 -14.28 11.10
C PRO A 29 -0.32 -13.63 10.00
N PHE A 30 0.43 -12.59 10.36
CA PHE A 30 1.30 -11.83 9.45
C PHE A 30 2.16 -12.71 8.54
N ARG A 31 2.64 -13.85 9.03
CA ARG A 31 3.43 -14.82 8.26
C ARG A 31 2.76 -15.29 6.95
N LYS A 32 1.43 -15.42 6.92
CA LYS A 32 0.69 -15.79 5.70
C LYS A 32 0.44 -14.61 4.76
N ILE A 33 0.63 -13.39 5.25
CA ILE A 33 0.44 -12.14 4.50
C ILE A 33 1.75 -11.70 3.83
N VAL A 34 2.90 -12.06 4.41
CA VAL A 34 4.23 -11.80 3.81
C VAL A 34 4.35 -12.24 2.35
N PRO A 35 3.91 -13.45 1.93
CA PRO A 35 3.96 -13.86 0.53
C PRO A 35 3.12 -12.98 -0.42
N LEU A 36 2.08 -12.30 0.09
CA LEU A 36 1.27 -11.37 -0.71
C LEU A 36 2.01 -10.05 -0.98
N LEU A 37 2.90 -9.66 -0.05
CA LEU A 37 3.76 -8.48 -0.18
C LEU A 37 4.87 -8.70 -1.22
N GLY A 38 5.20 -9.97 -1.49
CA GLY A 38 6.24 -10.38 -2.43
C GLY A 38 7.53 -10.74 -1.72
N ASP A 39 8.62 -10.80 -2.48
CA ASP A 39 9.92 -11.19 -1.97
C ASP A 39 10.61 -10.01 -1.26
N SER A 40 11.32 -10.34 -0.18
CA SER A 40 12.18 -9.39 0.52
C SER A 40 13.35 -9.04 -0.39
N ILE A 41 13.45 -7.78 -0.79
CA ILE A 41 14.54 -7.31 -1.65
C ILE A 41 15.59 -6.55 -0.84
N PRO A 42 16.88 -6.68 -1.20
CA PRO A 42 17.93 -5.79 -0.70
C PRO A 42 17.61 -4.33 -1.05
N ALA A 43 18.30 -3.40 -0.40
CA ALA A 43 18.19 -1.97 -0.66
C ALA A 43 18.79 -1.59 -2.03
N ASP A 44 18.16 -2.01 -3.13
CA ASP A 44 18.62 -1.72 -4.49
C ASP A 44 17.80 -0.58 -5.11
N PRO A 45 18.41 0.29 -5.93
CA PRO A 45 17.78 1.50 -6.40
C PRO A 45 16.77 1.20 -7.51
N THR A 46 15.54 1.66 -7.28
CA THR A 46 14.56 2.04 -8.31
C THR A 46 14.21 1.00 -9.37
N ALA A 47 13.03 0.38 -9.21
CA ALA A 47 12.41 -0.38 -10.29
C ALA A 47 12.10 0.54 -11.51
N PRO A 48 12.23 0.04 -12.76
CA PRO A 48 12.01 0.83 -13.96
C PRO A 48 10.57 1.35 -14.06
N VAL A 49 10.44 2.65 -14.34
CA VAL A 49 9.17 3.38 -14.43
C VAL A 49 8.38 2.91 -15.67
N THR A 50 7.37 2.06 -15.45
CA THR A 50 6.41 1.69 -16.50
C THR A 50 5.26 2.72 -16.54
N LYS A 51 5.09 3.38 -17.70
CA LYS A 51 4.22 4.55 -17.90
C LYS A 51 2.72 4.27 -18.07
N THR A 52 2.28 3.02 -17.95
CA THR A 52 0.96 2.60 -18.46
C THR A 52 -0.21 2.82 -17.51
N ILE A 53 0.00 2.95 -16.19
CA ILE A 53 -1.08 3.23 -15.22
C ILE A 53 -0.62 4.27 -14.20
N ARG A 54 -1.39 5.37 -14.06
CA ARG A 54 -1.10 6.46 -13.11
C ARG A 54 -1.34 5.99 -11.66
N PRO A 55 -0.31 5.77 -10.83
CA PRO A 55 -0.45 5.31 -9.44
C PRO A 55 -1.28 6.29 -8.58
N GLN A 56 -1.30 7.56 -8.98
CA GLN A 56 -2.08 8.64 -8.40
C GLN A 56 -3.59 8.32 -8.33
N ARG A 57 -4.14 7.58 -9.30
CA ARG A 57 -5.57 7.21 -9.29
C ARG A 57 -5.85 6.15 -8.23
N ILE A 58 -4.94 5.21 -8.06
CA ILE A 58 -5.02 4.16 -7.02
C ILE A 58 -4.88 4.82 -5.64
N ARG A 59 -3.91 5.73 -5.48
CA ARG A 59 -3.77 6.55 -4.27
C ARG A 59 -5.07 7.28 -3.91
N ALA A 60 -5.68 7.97 -4.88
CA ALA A 60 -6.91 8.71 -4.64
C ALA A 60 -8.08 7.78 -4.29
N ALA A 61 -8.18 6.62 -4.93
CA ALA A 61 -9.20 5.62 -4.65
C ALA A 61 -9.05 5.02 -3.25
N ILE A 62 -7.84 4.58 -2.87
CA ILE A 62 -7.56 4.03 -1.54
C ILE A 62 -7.80 5.09 -0.47
N ARG A 63 -7.34 6.34 -0.67
CA ARG A 63 -7.58 7.42 0.30
C ARG A 63 -9.06 7.68 0.51
N ARG A 64 -9.86 7.70 -0.55
CA ARG A 64 -11.31 7.88 -0.45
C ARG A 64 -11.96 6.68 0.24
N ALA A 65 -11.59 5.46 -0.15
CA ALA A 65 -12.13 4.25 0.45
C ALA A 65 -11.77 4.14 1.93
N ALA A 66 -10.53 4.48 2.30
CA ALA A 66 -10.08 4.56 3.69
C ALA A 66 -10.84 5.60 4.51
N ALA A 67 -11.19 6.75 3.92
CA ALA A 67 -11.93 7.82 4.57
C ALA A 67 -13.42 7.48 4.74
N CYS A 68 -14.01 6.75 3.80
CA CYS A 68 -15.40 6.32 3.91
C CYS A 68 -15.55 5.08 4.81
N ALA A 69 -14.47 4.30 5.05
CA ALA A 69 -14.53 3.03 5.78
C ALA A 69 -15.10 3.24 7.20
N PRO A 70 -16.04 2.40 7.66
CA PRO A 70 -16.64 2.54 9.00
C PRO A 70 -15.67 2.15 10.13
N TRP A 71 -14.41 1.86 9.81
CA TRP A 71 -13.37 1.47 10.75
C TRP A 71 -12.08 2.25 10.51
N ARG A 72 -11.23 2.36 11.53
CA ARG A 72 -9.88 2.93 11.38
C ARG A 72 -9.05 2.03 10.47
N THR A 73 -8.68 2.55 9.30
CA THR A 73 -7.78 1.86 8.38
C THR A 73 -6.33 2.17 8.73
N LYS A 74 -5.57 1.15 9.14
CA LYS A 74 -4.15 1.33 9.48
C LYS A 74 -3.31 1.49 8.21
N CYS A 75 -2.13 2.13 8.33
CA CYS A 75 -1.20 2.32 7.22
C CYS A 75 -0.86 1.02 6.50
N PHE A 76 -0.73 -0.08 7.26
CA PHE A 76 -0.48 -1.40 6.69
C PHE A 76 -1.65 -1.99 5.90
N GLU A 77 -2.89 -1.82 6.38
CA GLU A 77 -4.10 -2.24 5.63
C GLU A 77 -4.19 -1.51 4.28
N GLN A 78 -3.92 -0.20 4.29
CA GLN A 78 -3.90 0.60 3.07
C GLN A 78 -2.77 0.18 2.11
N ALA A 79 -1.56 -0.05 2.63
CA ALA A 79 -0.43 -0.54 1.84
C ALA A 79 -0.70 -1.92 1.22
N LEU A 80 -1.32 -2.85 1.98
CA LEU A 80 -1.69 -4.18 1.48
C LEU A 80 -2.79 -4.08 0.41
N ALA A 81 -3.85 -3.31 0.65
CA ALA A 81 -4.91 -3.10 -0.34
C ALA A 81 -4.35 -2.50 -1.64
N GLY A 82 -3.48 -1.48 -1.53
CA GLY A 82 -2.81 -0.92 -2.70
C GLY A 82 -1.90 -1.89 -3.41
N LYS A 83 -1.17 -2.73 -2.66
CA LYS A 83 -0.30 -3.77 -3.23
C LYS A 83 -1.12 -4.77 -4.04
N LEU A 84 -2.26 -5.21 -3.53
CA LEU A 84 -3.17 -6.12 -4.24
C LEU A 84 -3.74 -5.48 -5.49
N MET A 85 -4.15 -4.21 -5.43
CA MET A 85 -4.61 -3.45 -6.60
C MET A 85 -3.53 -3.30 -7.68
N LEU A 86 -2.27 -3.08 -7.30
CA LEU A 86 -1.13 -3.02 -8.21
C LEU A 86 -0.81 -4.39 -8.81
N ARG A 87 -0.78 -5.44 -7.99
CA ARG A 87 -0.52 -6.82 -8.40
C ARG A 87 -1.57 -7.31 -9.40
N TYR A 88 -2.85 -7.04 -9.14
CA TYR A 88 -3.94 -7.37 -10.07
C TYR A 88 -3.76 -6.70 -11.45
N ARG A 89 -3.13 -5.53 -11.48
CA ARG A 89 -2.81 -4.77 -12.70
C ARG A 89 -1.44 -5.09 -13.30
N LYS A 90 -0.73 -6.07 -12.75
CA LYS A 90 0.66 -6.41 -13.12
C LYS A 90 1.59 -5.19 -13.06
N LEU A 91 1.35 -4.29 -12.11
CA LEU A 91 2.19 -3.14 -11.86
C LEU A 91 3.19 -3.43 -10.74
N PRO A 92 4.44 -2.97 -10.87
CA PRO A 92 5.40 -3.08 -9.79
C PRO A 92 4.93 -2.25 -8.60
N GLY A 93 5.03 -2.81 -7.40
CA GLY A 93 4.76 -2.10 -6.16
C GLY A 93 5.73 -2.57 -5.10
N VAL A 94 6.33 -1.66 -4.35
CA VAL A 94 7.25 -1.98 -3.25
C VAL A 94 6.62 -1.50 -1.96
N VAL A 95 6.41 -2.42 -1.01
CA VAL A 95 5.98 -2.06 0.35
C VAL A 95 7.21 -1.88 1.19
N PHE A 96 7.30 -0.72 1.83
CA PHE A 96 8.36 -0.36 2.74
C PHE A 96 7.81 -0.42 4.16
N PHE A 97 8.61 -0.99 5.05
CA PHE A 97 8.37 -0.95 6.49
C PHE A 97 9.47 -0.12 7.13
N GLY A 98 9.06 0.95 7.80
CA GLY A 98 9.95 1.82 8.54
C GLY A 98 9.61 1.84 10.01
N VAL A 99 10.62 2.10 10.84
CA VAL A 99 10.44 2.33 12.27
C VAL A 99 11.04 3.67 12.66
N ASN A 100 10.33 4.39 13.51
CA ASN A 100 10.82 5.59 14.16
C ASN A 100 10.88 5.29 15.65
N LYS A 101 12.07 5.48 16.23
CA LYS A 101 12.28 5.36 17.66
C LYS A 101 12.44 6.77 18.23
N ASN A 102 11.41 7.24 18.94
CA ASN A 102 11.48 8.49 19.67
C ASN A 102 11.44 8.19 21.18
N GLY A 103 12.62 8.18 21.80
CA GLY A 103 12.80 7.76 23.19
C GLY A 103 12.37 6.30 23.42
N ASN A 104 11.40 6.11 24.33
CA ASN A 104 10.85 4.79 24.69
C ASN A 104 9.67 4.33 23.82
N LYS A 105 9.24 5.12 22.83
CA LYS A 105 8.15 4.76 21.92
C LYS A 105 8.72 4.33 20.56
N MET A 106 8.37 3.12 20.14
CA MET A 106 8.68 2.61 18.79
C MET A 106 7.42 2.67 17.94
N ASN A 107 7.45 3.52 16.90
CA ASN A 107 6.36 3.64 15.93
C ASN A 107 6.76 2.90 14.66
N ALA A 108 5.94 1.92 14.26
CA ALA A 108 6.09 1.24 12.98
C ALA A 108 5.17 1.86 11.94
N HIS A 109 5.70 2.09 10.75
CA HIS A 109 4.98 2.66 9.62
C HIS A 109 5.18 1.81 8.38
N ALA A 110 4.15 1.78 7.54
CA ALA A 110 4.17 1.04 6.28
C ALA A 110 3.65 1.94 5.16
N TRP A 111 4.40 2.02 4.06
CA TRP A 111 3.99 2.76 2.86
C TRP A 111 4.20 1.92 1.62
N LEU A 112 3.41 2.20 0.59
CA LEU A 112 3.51 1.56 -0.70
C LEU A 112 4.02 2.56 -1.72
N GLU A 113 5.05 2.19 -2.45
CA GLU A 113 5.56 2.94 -3.59
C GLU A 113 5.34 2.15 -4.88
N CYS A 114 5.02 2.87 -5.95
CA CYS A 114 4.92 2.34 -7.29
C CYS A 114 5.65 3.31 -8.22
N ASN A 115 6.76 2.87 -8.82
CA ASN A 115 7.54 3.65 -9.78
C ASN A 115 7.94 5.06 -9.26
N GLY A 116 8.50 5.16 -8.05
CA GLY A 116 8.89 6.44 -7.45
C GLY A 116 7.73 7.29 -6.93
N ILE A 117 6.48 6.81 -7.02
CA ILE A 117 5.31 7.49 -6.50
C ILE A 117 4.78 6.74 -5.28
N ILE A 118 4.74 7.43 -4.14
CA ILE A 118 4.11 6.92 -2.93
C ILE A 118 2.59 6.87 -3.13
N VAL A 119 2.05 5.65 -3.12
CA VAL A 119 0.64 5.33 -3.32
C VAL A 119 -0.14 5.42 -2.00
N THR A 120 0.42 4.92 -0.91
CA THR A 120 -0.20 4.96 0.43
C THR A 120 0.84 5.25 1.51
N GLY A 121 0.41 5.72 2.67
CA GLY A 121 1.32 5.92 3.80
C GLY A 121 2.32 7.08 3.65
N HIS A 122 1.99 8.12 2.87
CA HIS A 122 2.90 9.24 2.62
C HIS A 122 3.33 10.04 3.86
N THR A 123 2.48 10.07 4.90
CA THR A 123 2.69 10.93 6.07
C THR A 123 3.95 10.53 6.84
N GLY A 124 4.91 11.46 6.92
CA GLY A 124 6.08 11.37 7.81
C GLY A 124 7.14 10.35 7.41
N ILE A 125 7.19 9.88 6.15
CA ILE A 125 8.16 8.87 5.69
C ILE A 125 9.61 9.24 6.02
N ASP A 126 9.96 10.53 5.93
CA ASP A 126 11.31 11.04 6.21
C ASP A 126 11.77 10.82 7.66
N GLU A 127 10.83 10.59 8.58
CA GLU A 127 11.13 10.36 9.99
C GLU A 127 11.34 8.86 10.31
N TYR A 128 11.16 7.94 9.35
CA TYR A 128 11.25 6.50 9.59
C TYR A 128 12.50 5.89 8.95
N THR A 129 13.22 5.06 9.72
CA THR A 129 14.30 4.23 9.19
C THR A 129 13.71 2.97 8.55
N VAL A 130 13.95 2.76 7.26
CA VAL A 130 13.49 1.56 6.54
C VAL A 130 14.22 0.32 7.06
N ILE A 131 13.46 -0.64 7.58
CA ILE A 131 13.97 -1.92 8.08
C ILE A 131 13.69 -3.09 7.12
N ALA A 132 12.67 -2.97 6.27
CA ALA A 132 12.34 -4.02 5.30
C ALA A 132 11.65 -3.45 4.06
N ARG A 133 11.87 -4.11 2.92
CA ARG A 133 11.27 -3.79 1.62
C ARG A 133 10.78 -5.08 0.96
N PHE A 134 9.56 -5.06 0.45
CA PHE A 134 8.95 -6.21 -0.22
C PHE A 134 8.46 -5.84 -1.62
N LYS A 135 8.96 -6.53 -2.64
CA LYS A 135 8.63 -6.30 -4.05
C LYS A 135 7.98 -7.55 -4.63
N SER A 136 6.99 -7.36 -5.49
CA SER A 136 6.30 -8.41 -6.24
C SER A 136 6.27 -8.03 -7.71
#